data_AF-A0A8S8XTN4-F1
#
_entry.id   AF-A0A8S8XTN4-F1
#
_cell.length_a   1.000
_cell.length_b   1.000
_cell.length_c   1.000
_cell.angle_alpha   90.00
_cell.angle_beta   90.00
_cell.angle_gamma   90.00
#
_symmetry.space_group_name_H-M   'P 1'
#
loop_
_entity.id
_entity.type
_entity.pdbx_description
1 polymer ?
#
loop_
_entity_poly.entity_id
_entity_poly.type
_entity_poly.pdbx_seq_one_letter_code
_entity_poly.pdbx_strand_id
1 'polypeptide(L)'
;MADSPVKVNNPGDAPAGPSPEEQKKMEAAYNQMKRKMAISEMGKAIKHKIMVLSGKGGVGKSTVATGLALSLAQQGLKVGLLDIDITGPNVPKMMGLSGRRLNVESGRIHPAQGHLGVKVISMAFLLEDEDTQ
;
A
#
# COMPACT_ATOMS: atom_id res chain seq x y z
N MET A 1 1.98 44.67 49.95
CA MET A 1 1.73 45.23 48.61
C MET A 1 2.94 44.90 47.76
N ALA A 2 2.83 43.89 46.90
CA ALA A 2 3.90 43.48 45.98
C ALA A 2 3.27 43.41 44.60
N ASP A 3 3.54 44.42 43.78
CA ASP A 3 3.05 44.49 42.41
C ASP A 3 3.74 43.44 41.55
N SER A 4 2.94 42.53 41.01
CA SER A 4 3.35 41.56 40.01
C SER A 4 3.30 42.25 38.64
N PRO A 5 4.34 42.21 37.79
CA PRO A 5 4.28 42.87 36.50
C PRO A 5 3.33 42.10 35.59
N VAL A 6 2.17 42.70 35.34
CA VAL A 6 1.23 42.27 34.30
C VAL A 6 1.95 42.38 32.96
N LYS A 7 2.13 41.25 32.27
CA LYS A 7 2.60 41.24 30.88
C LYS A 7 1.53 41.87 30.01
N VAL A 8 1.81 43.07 29.52
CA VAL A 8 0.96 43.79 28.55
C VAL A 8 1.30 43.22 27.18
N ASN A 9 0.38 42.43 26.59
CA ASN A 9 0.51 42.04 25.18
C ASN A 9 0.11 43.23 24.31
N ASN A 10 1.02 43.69 23.45
CA ASN A 10 0.75 44.81 22.55
C ASN A 10 -0.11 44.35 21.34
N PRO A 11 -0.98 45.21 20.76
CA PRO A 11 -1.89 44.84 19.68
C PRO A 11 -1.25 44.55 18.31
N GLY A 12 0.08 44.38 18.24
CA GLY A 12 0.85 44.15 17.02
C GLY A 12 1.37 42.71 16.85
N ASP A 13 1.28 41.88 17.88
CA ASP A 13 1.78 40.51 17.84
C ASP A 13 0.70 39.57 17.29
N ALA A 14 0.28 39.79 16.04
CA ALA A 14 -0.33 38.71 15.28
C ALA A 14 0.70 37.57 15.25
N PRO A 15 0.35 36.33 15.61
CA PRO A 15 1.31 35.23 15.55
C PRO A 15 1.89 35.21 14.14
N ALA A 16 3.21 35.34 14.04
CA ALA A 16 3.90 35.24 12.76
C ALA A 16 3.39 33.98 12.06
N GLY A 17 2.97 34.14 10.80
CA GLY A 17 2.47 33.01 10.01
C GLY A 17 3.50 31.87 10.02
N PRO A 18 3.04 30.61 9.83
CA PRO A 18 3.92 29.45 9.91
C PRO A 18 5.14 29.66 9.00
N SER A 19 6.31 29.36 9.54
CA SER A 19 7.57 29.41 8.80
C SER A 19 7.52 28.51 7.56
N PRO A 20 8.35 28.75 6.53
CA PRO A 20 8.38 27.89 5.34
C PRO A 20 8.62 26.40 5.65
N GLU A 21 9.33 26.08 6.73
CA GLU A 21 9.48 24.70 7.19
C GLU A 21 8.19 24.12 7.80
N GLU A 22 7.49 24.91 8.61
CA GLU A 22 6.20 24.52 9.19
C GLU A 22 5.13 24.34 8.11
N GLN A 23 5.14 25.18 7.07
CA GLN A 23 4.26 25.05 5.91
C GLN A 23 4.52 23.74 5.15
N LYS A 24 5.78 23.41 4.83
CA LYS A 24 6.14 22.13 4.17
C LYS A 24 5.79 20.91 5.02
N LYS A 25 6.03 20.97 6.33
CA LYS A 25 5.65 19.89 7.28
C LYS A 25 4.13 19.69 7.30
N MET A 26 3.37 20.78 7.33
CA MET A 26 1.91 20.75 7.34
C MET A 26 1.34 20.23 6.01
N GLU A 27 1.92 20.60 4.87
CA GLU A 27 1.54 20.07 3.56
C GLU A 27 1.83 18.56 3.46
N ALA A 28 3.01 18.12 3.89
CA ALA A 28 3.36 16.69 3.91
C ALA A 28 2.42 15.89 4.82
N ALA A 29 2.11 16.41 6.02
CA ALA A 29 1.17 15.79 6.95
C ALA A 29 -0.25 15.72 6.37
N TYR A 30 -0.71 16.79 5.71
CA TYR A 30 -2.00 16.81 5.02
C TYR A 30 -2.07 15.76 3.90
N ASN A 31 -1.04 15.69 3.06
CA ASN A 31 -0.96 14.70 1.98
C ASN A 31 -0.94 13.26 2.52
N GLN A 32 -0.21 13.01 3.62
CA GLN A 32 -0.19 11.72 4.30
C GLN A 32 -1.56 11.36 4.89
N MET A 33 -2.23 12.31 5.56
CA MET A 33 -3.56 12.12 6.11
C MET A 33 -4.58 11.80 5.01
N LYS A 34 -4.56 12.56 3.91
CA LYS A 34 -5.42 12.34 2.74
C LYS A 34 -5.20 10.94 2.14
N ARG A 35 -3.94 10.50 2.00
CA ARG A 35 -3.60 9.14 1.52
C ARG A 35 -4.11 8.06 2.47
N LYS A 36 -3.93 8.24 3.78
CA LYS A 36 -4.40 7.28 4.80
C LYS A 36 -5.93 7.15 4.80
N MET A 37 -6.66 8.26 4.70
CA MET A 37 -8.12 8.24 4.58
C MET A 37 -8.56 7.52 3.30
N ALA A 38 -7.94 7.81 2.14
CA ALA A 38 -8.28 7.13 0.90
C ALA A 38 -8.07 5.61 0.97
N ILE A 39 -6.96 5.14 1.56
CA ILE A 39 -6.70 3.71 1.77
C ILE A 39 -7.74 3.10 2.72
N SER A 40 -8.09 3.81 3.81
CA SER A 40 -9.09 3.37 4.76
C SER A 40 -10.45 3.19 4.09
N GLU A 41 -10.91 4.18 3.33
CA GLU A 41 -12.19 4.11 2.60
C GLU A 41 -12.20 2.98 1.57
N MET A 42 -11.17 2.85 0.73
CA MET A 42 -11.05 1.72 -0.21
C MET A 42 -11.05 0.37 0.53
N GLY A 43 -10.38 0.32 1.68
CA GLY A 43 -10.28 -0.87 2.50
C GLY A 43 -11.58 -1.31 3.17
N LYS A 44 -12.62 -0.45 3.23
CA LYS A 44 -13.96 -0.82 3.72
C LYS A 44 -14.73 -1.70 2.74
N ALA A 45 -14.45 -1.59 1.44
CA ALA A 45 -15.08 -2.44 0.43
C ALA A 45 -14.58 -3.90 0.48
N ILE A 46 -13.44 -4.16 1.15
CA ILE A 46 -12.84 -5.49 1.29
C ILE A 46 -13.40 -6.17 2.54
N LYS A 47 -14.29 -7.14 2.34
CA LYS A 47 -14.97 -7.88 3.43
C LYS A 47 -14.01 -8.70 4.30
N HIS A 48 -13.02 -9.34 3.68
CA HIS A 48 -12.07 -10.22 4.37
C HIS A 48 -10.65 -9.92 3.91
N LYS A 49 -9.72 -9.83 4.87
CA LYS A 49 -8.29 -9.62 4.64
C LYS A 49 -7.54 -10.76 5.30
N ILE A 50 -6.89 -11.60 4.49
CA ILE A 50 -6.16 -12.78 4.95
C ILE A 50 -4.68 -12.53 4.70
N MET A 51 -3.86 -12.69 5.73
CA MET A 51 -2.41 -12.53 5.64
C MET A 51 -1.76 -13.90 5.72
N VAL A 52 -0.95 -14.24 4.71
CA VAL A 52 -0.19 -15.50 4.66
C VAL A 52 1.27 -15.17 4.93
N LEU A 53 1.80 -15.67 6.05
CA LEU A 53 3.17 -15.40 6.51
C LEU A 53 3.97 -16.71 6.61
N SER A 54 5.29 -16.61 6.50
CA SER A 54 6.21 -17.73 6.70
C SER A 54 7.47 -17.27 7.41
N GLY A 55 8.00 -18.08 8.34
CA GLY A 55 9.23 -17.77 9.06
C GLY A 55 10.52 -18.07 8.31
N LYS A 56 10.46 -18.76 7.16
CA LYS A 56 11.60 -19.16 6.33
C LYS A 56 11.23 -19.15 4.85
N GLY A 57 12.21 -18.95 3.97
CA GLY A 57 12.04 -19.08 2.52
C GLY A 57 11.80 -20.54 2.11
N GLY A 58 11.11 -20.75 0.98
CA GLY A 58 10.92 -22.09 0.40
C GLY A 58 9.83 -22.97 1.02
N VAL A 59 9.12 -22.53 2.06
CA VAL A 59 8.07 -23.34 2.73
C VAL A 59 6.73 -23.39 1.98
N GLY A 60 6.66 -22.81 0.79
CA GLY A 60 5.43 -22.81 -0.03
C GLY A 60 4.42 -21.71 0.32
N LYS A 61 4.83 -20.61 0.98
CA LYS A 61 3.96 -19.45 1.27
C LYS A 61 3.16 -19.00 0.03
N SER A 62 3.85 -18.77 -1.09
CA SER A 62 3.24 -18.28 -2.33
C SER A 62 2.29 -19.31 -2.94
N THR A 63 2.61 -20.60 -2.78
CA THR A 63 1.73 -21.71 -3.18
C THR A 63 0.43 -21.71 -2.39
N VAL A 64 0.52 -21.59 -1.06
CA VAL A 64 -0.67 -21.55 -0.19
C VAL A 64 -1.51 -20.30 -0.48
N ALA A 65 -0.87 -19.13 -0.62
CA ALA A 65 -1.58 -17.88 -0.92
C ALA A 65 -2.30 -17.94 -2.28
N THR A 66 -1.64 -18.46 -3.31
CA THR A 66 -2.20 -18.60 -4.66
C THR A 66 -3.34 -19.62 -4.68
N GLY A 67 -3.15 -20.79 -4.06
CA GLY A 67 -4.17 -21.83 -3.98
C GLY A 67 -5.42 -21.37 -3.23
N LEU A 68 -5.24 -20.64 -2.12
CA LEU A 68 -6.34 -20.04 -1.37
C LEU A 68 -7.11 -19.02 -2.23
N ALA A 69 -6.40 -18.14 -2.94
CA ALA A 69 -7.02 -17.14 -3.80
C ALA A 69 -7.83 -17.78 -4.93
N LEU A 70 -7.28 -18.80 -5.59
CA LEU A 70 -7.95 -19.53 -6.66
C LEU A 70 -9.17 -20.31 -6.14
N SER A 71 -9.06 -20.98 -4.99
CA SER A 71 -10.19 -21.70 -4.38
C SER A 71 -11.37 -20.78 -4.04
N LEU A 72 -11.09 -19.60 -3.48
CA LEU A 72 -12.12 -18.59 -3.22
C LEU A 72 -12.74 -18.06 -4.52
N ALA A 73 -11.92 -17.84 -5.56
CA ALA A 73 -12.41 -17.39 -6.86
C ALA A 73 -13.28 -18.46 -7.56
N GLN A 74 -12.93 -19.74 -7.45
CA GLN A 74 -13.74 -20.87 -7.95
C GLN A 74 -15.13 -20.91 -7.32
N GLN A 75 -15.27 -20.46 -6.07
CA GLN A 75 -16.57 -20.31 -5.39
C GLN A 75 -17.35 -19.06 -5.83
N GLY A 76 -16.87 -18.33 -6.85
CA GLY A 76 -17.52 -17.13 -7.37
C GLY A 76 -17.25 -15.84 -6.58
N LEU A 77 -16.29 -15.87 -5.64
CA LEU A 77 -15.94 -14.69 -4.85
C LEU A 77 -15.02 -13.73 -5.63
N LYS A 78 -15.15 -12.43 -5.36
CA LYS A 78 -14.22 -11.41 -5.87
C LYS A 78 -12.95 -11.44 -5.03
N VAL A 79 -11.83 -11.84 -5.63
CA VAL A 79 -10.56 -12.03 -4.93
C VAL A 79 -9.48 -11.12 -5.50
N GLY A 80 -8.74 -10.48 -4.58
CA GLY A 80 -7.49 -9.80 -4.87
C GLY A 80 -6.32 -10.53 -4.18
N LEU A 81 -5.19 -10.63 -4.85
CA LEU A 81 -3.95 -11.20 -4.33
C LEU A 81 -2.86 -10.14 -4.40
N LEU A 82 -2.36 -9.72 -3.24
CA LEU A 82 -1.25 -8.78 -3.10
C LEU A 82 -0.02 -9.56 -2.65
N ASP A 83 1.01 -9.53 -3.48
CA ASP A 83 2.31 -10.10 -3.22
C ASP A 83 3.34 -8.99 -3.05
N ILE A 84 3.98 -8.96 -1.88
CA ILE A 84 5.01 -8.00 -1.52
C ILE A 84 6.41 -8.62 -1.54
N ASP A 85 6.51 -9.90 -1.89
CA ASP A 85 7.77 -10.61 -1.96
C ASP A 85 8.45 -10.36 -3.31
N ILE A 86 9.77 -10.14 -3.28
CA ILE A 86 10.61 -10.00 -4.46
C ILE A 86 11.40 -11.30 -4.71
N THR A 87 11.51 -12.16 -3.70
CA THR A 87 12.42 -13.31 -3.71
C THR A 87 11.66 -14.63 -3.89
N GLY A 88 11.95 -15.36 -4.98
CA GLY A 88 11.51 -16.76 -5.17
C GLY A 88 10.68 -17.05 -6.43
N PRO A 89 10.13 -18.27 -6.57
CA PRO A 89 9.20 -18.60 -7.64
C PRO A 89 7.87 -17.87 -7.42
N ASN A 90 7.61 -16.91 -8.31
CA ASN A 90 6.73 -15.77 -8.07
C ASN A 90 5.24 -16.06 -8.28
N VAL A 91 4.37 -15.37 -7.52
CA VAL A 91 2.91 -15.38 -7.69
C VAL A 91 2.50 -15.10 -9.14
N PRO A 92 3.08 -14.09 -9.84
CA PRO A 92 2.90 -13.90 -11.28
C PRO A 92 3.04 -15.17 -12.12
N LYS A 93 4.11 -15.95 -11.92
CA LYS A 93 4.38 -17.18 -12.66
C LYS A 93 3.28 -18.22 -12.42
N MET A 94 2.92 -18.43 -11.15
CA MET A 94 1.84 -19.35 -10.77
C MET A 94 0.47 -18.96 -11.34
N MET A 95 0.26 -17.65 -11.57
CA MET A 95 -1.00 -17.12 -12.09
C MET A 95 -1.02 -17.01 -13.63
N GLY A 96 0.03 -17.46 -14.33
CA GLY A 96 0.15 -17.33 -15.79
C GLY A 96 0.38 -15.89 -16.25
N LEU A 97 1.04 -15.08 -15.43
CA LEU A 97 1.29 -13.65 -15.63
C LEU A 97 2.79 -13.35 -15.81
N SER A 98 3.61 -14.35 -16.12
CA SER A 98 5.03 -14.14 -16.46
C SER A 98 5.17 -13.15 -17.64
N GLY A 99 6.16 -12.27 -17.56
CA GLY A 99 6.40 -11.22 -18.55
C GLY A 99 5.41 -10.04 -18.51
N ARG A 100 4.39 -10.06 -17.65
CA ARG A 100 3.56 -8.87 -17.40
C ARG A 100 4.36 -7.83 -16.62
N ARG A 101 4.25 -6.56 -17.02
CA ARG A 101 4.80 -5.41 -16.30
C ARG A 101 3.74 -4.76 -15.43
N LEU A 102 4.19 -4.10 -14.37
CA LEU A 102 3.33 -3.36 -13.46
C LEU A 102 2.77 -2.13 -14.19
N ASN A 103 1.44 -2.03 -14.33
CA ASN A 103 0.81 -0.86 -14.93
C ASN A 103 0.52 0.19 -13.85
N VAL A 104 1.15 1.36 -13.96
CA VAL A 104 0.91 2.52 -13.09
C VAL A 104 0.31 3.65 -13.89
N GLU A 105 -0.86 4.11 -13.49
CA GLU A 105 -1.53 5.26 -14.09
C GLU A 105 -2.01 6.20 -12.97
N SER A 106 -1.79 7.51 -13.13
CA SER A 106 -2.23 8.52 -12.14
C SER A 106 -1.82 8.20 -10.69
N GLY A 107 -0.63 7.64 -10.49
CA GLY A 107 -0.11 7.24 -9.18
C GLY A 107 -0.79 6.01 -8.55
N ARG A 108 -1.54 5.23 -9.33
CA ARG A 108 -2.22 4.00 -8.89
C ARG A 108 -1.75 2.79 -9.68
N ILE A 109 -1.61 1.67 -8.98
CA ILE A 109 -1.26 0.38 -9.59
C ILE A 109 -2.53 -0.28 -10.07
N HIS A 110 -2.60 -0.59 -11.37
CA HIS A 110 -3.67 -1.37 -11.95
C HIS A 110 -3.34 -2.86 -11.81
N PRO A 111 -4.17 -3.64 -11.11
CA PRO A 111 -3.90 -5.06 -10.91
C PRO A 111 -3.98 -5.83 -12.22
N ALA A 112 -3.03 -6.74 -12.43
CA ALA A 112 -3.09 -7.71 -13.52
C ALA A 112 -4.25 -8.69 -13.25
N GLN A 113 -4.86 -9.20 -14.31
CA GLN A 113 -5.91 -10.21 -14.19
C GLN A 113 -5.33 -11.59 -14.46
N GLY A 114 -5.23 -12.41 -13.41
CA GLY A 114 -4.82 -13.80 -13.49
C GLY A 114 -5.99 -14.75 -13.76
N HIS A 115 -5.73 -16.04 -13.58
CA HIS A 115 -6.74 -17.10 -13.67
C HIS A 115 -7.98 -16.79 -12.82
N LEU A 116 -9.16 -17.21 -13.33
CA LEU A 116 -10.46 -17.07 -12.68
C LEU A 116 -10.83 -15.61 -12.34
N GLY A 117 -10.19 -14.63 -12.98
CA GLY A 117 -10.44 -13.21 -12.74
C GLY A 117 -9.80 -12.64 -11.47
N VAL A 118 -8.94 -13.40 -10.79
CA VAL A 118 -8.21 -12.93 -9.60
C VAL A 118 -7.36 -11.71 -9.98
N LYS A 119 -7.50 -10.62 -9.22
CA LYS A 119 -6.75 -9.38 -9.43
C LYS A 119 -5.44 -9.45 -8.66
N VAL A 120 -4.31 -9.39 -9.36
CA VAL A 120 -2.97 -9.62 -8.81
C VAL A 120 -2.15 -8.34 -8.86
N ILE A 121 -1.54 -7.99 -7.73
CA ILE A 121 -0.44 -7.03 -7.65
C ILE A 121 0.74 -7.77 -7.05
N SER A 122 1.90 -7.71 -7.70
CA SER A 122 3.14 -8.31 -7.18
C SER A 122 4.31 -7.38 -7.43
N MET A 123 5.25 -7.31 -6.47
CA MET A 123 6.52 -6.61 -6.66
C MET A 123 7.40 -7.26 -7.73
N ALA A 124 7.23 -8.57 -7.98
CA ALA A 124 7.95 -9.26 -9.04
C ALA A 124 7.65 -8.71 -10.46
N PHE A 125 6.56 -7.96 -10.67
CA PHE A 125 6.29 -7.28 -11.93
C PHE A 125 7.27 -6.13 -12.24
N LEU A 126 8.04 -5.67 -11.25
CA LEU A 126 9.06 -4.64 -11.38
C LEU A 126 10.44 -5.19 -11.74
N LEU A 127 10.64 -6.51 -11.67
CA LEU A 127 11.91 -7.14 -12.01
C LEU A 127 12.01 -7.32 -13.52
N GLU A 128 13.14 -6.91 -14.10
CA GLU A 128 13.33 -6.93 -15.55
C GLU A 128 13.60 -8.34 -16.11
N ASP A 129 14.19 -9.25 -15.32
CA ASP A 129 14.50 -10.64 -15.72
C ASP A 129 14.29 -11.68 -14.61
N GLU A 130 13.85 -12.90 -14.98
CA GLU A 130 13.73 -14.06 -14.09
C GLU A 130 15.08 -14.79 -13.87
N ASP A 131 16.18 -14.37 -14.53
CA ASP A 131 17.42 -15.16 -14.67
C ASP A 131 18.70 -14.54 -14.05
N THR A 132 18.62 -13.74 -12.98
CA THR A 132 19.82 -13.27 -12.24
C THR A 132 19.98 -13.88 -10.84
N GLN A 133 19.86 -15.20 -10.74
CA GLN A 133 20.25 -15.99 -9.57
C GLN A 133 21.05 -17.21 -10.00
#